data_AF-A0A4W4GX18-F1
#
_entry.id   AF-A0A4W4GX18-F1
#
_cell.length_a   1.000
_cell.length_b   1.000
_cell.length_c   1.000
_cell.angle_alpha   90.00
_cell.angle_beta   90.00
_cell.angle_gamma   90.00
#
_symmetry.space_group_name_H-M   'P 1'
#
loop_
_entity.id
_entity.type
_entity.pdbx_description
1 polymer ?
#
loop_
_entity_poly.entity_id
_entity_poly.type
_entity_poly.pdbx_seq_one_letter_code
_entity_poly.pdbx_strand_id
1 'polypeptide(L)'
;MDAGIEKECSALGGLFQTIMNDMKASYPAWEDFVTKGAKLQSQLRTTIIVTGSFLDAFQKVADIATGTREIGSALTRMCMRHRSIENKLKQFTTALMDNLINPLEVKIEEWKKVAAQLDKDHAKGADSDHVDYMQSPSAIYLSITNSLLKPYYKN
;
A
#
# COMPACT_ATOMS: atom_id res chain seq x y z
N MET A 1 45.62 -11.00 -16.37
CA MET A 1 44.32 -10.81 -15.70
C MET A 1 43.80 -12.20 -15.41
N ASP A 2 43.54 -12.50 -14.14
CA ASP A 2 43.24 -13.85 -13.65
C ASP A 2 41.89 -14.36 -14.16
N ALA A 3 41.88 -15.56 -14.75
CA ALA A 3 40.66 -16.25 -15.20
C ALA A 3 39.63 -16.49 -14.08
N GLY A 4 40.03 -16.34 -12.81
CA GLY A 4 39.14 -16.33 -11.65
C GLY A 4 38.25 -15.07 -11.59
N ILE A 5 38.80 -13.90 -11.92
CA ILE A 5 38.10 -12.61 -11.88
C ILE A 5 37.04 -12.53 -12.98
N GLU A 6 37.34 -13.00 -14.19
CA GLU A 6 36.37 -13.04 -15.30
C GLU A 6 35.16 -13.96 -14.99
N LYS A 7 35.39 -15.06 -14.28
CA LYS A 7 34.34 -16.00 -13.87
C LYS A 7 33.45 -15.42 -12.77
N GLU A 8 34.02 -14.68 -11.83
CA GLU A 8 33.28 -13.97 -10.78
C GLU A 8 32.46 -12.80 -11.35
N CYS A 9 33.02 -12.02 -12.29
CA CYS A 9 32.27 -10.96 -12.99
C CYS A 9 31.10 -11.52 -13.81
N SER A 10 31.28 -12.67 -14.48
CA SER A 10 30.21 -13.34 -15.22
C SER A 10 29.10 -13.85 -14.29
N ALA A 11 29.45 -14.43 -13.13
CA ALA A 11 28.49 -14.87 -12.14
C ALA A 11 27.70 -13.70 -11.54
N LEU A 12 28.37 -12.57 -11.28
CA LEU A 12 27.74 -11.36 -10.75
C LEU A 12 26.74 -10.74 -11.74
N GLY A 13 27.09 -10.68 -13.03
CA GLY A 13 26.18 -10.23 -14.08
C GLY A 13 24.95 -11.15 -14.24
N GLY A 14 25.14 -12.46 -14.08
CA GLY A 14 24.04 -13.43 -14.05
C GLY A 14 23.08 -13.21 -12.88
N LEU A 15 23.61 -13.00 -11.67
CA LEU A 15 22.83 -12.68 -10.48
C LEU A 15 22.05 -11.37 -10.64
N PHE A 16 22.69 -10.31 -11.15
CA PHE A 16 22.02 -9.04 -11.43
C PHE A 16 20.79 -9.25 -12.33
N GLN A 17 20.96 -10.01 -13.42
CA GLN A 17 19.87 -10.26 -14.36
C GLN A 17 18.73 -11.07 -13.73
N THR A 18 19.04 -12.07 -12.89
CA THR A 18 18.02 -12.83 -12.14
C THR A 18 17.20 -11.92 -11.24
N ILE A 19 17.85 -11.10 -10.41
CA ILE A 19 17.13 -10.23 -9.47
C ILE A 19 16.30 -9.17 -10.22
N MET A 20 16.83 -8.63 -11.32
CA MET A 20 16.10 -7.68 -12.18
C MET A 20 14.86 -8.32 -12.82
N ASN A 21 14.96 -9.57 -13.28
CA ASN A 21 13.84 -10.30 -13.85
C ASN A 21 12.77 -10.59 -12.79
N ASP A 22 13.17 -11.03 -11.61
CA ASP A 22 12.24 -11.29 -10.50
C ASP A 22 11.50 -10.03 -10.07
N MET A 23 12.19 -8.88 -10.04
CA MET A 23 11.57 -7.60 -9.74
C MET A 23 10.53 -7.20 -10.80
N LYS A 24 10.88 -7.27 -12.08
CA LYS A 24 9.94 -6.96 -13.18
C LYS A 24 8.74 -7.91 -13.20
N ALA A 25 8.97 -9.19 -12.91
CA ALA A 25 7.92 -10.19 -12.81
C ALA A 25 6.94 -9.91 -11.67
N SER A 26 7.35 -9.15 -10.65
CA SER A 26 6.48 -8.78 -9.52
C SER A 26 5.52 -7.62 -9.82
N TYR A 27 5.77 -6.79 -10.85
CA TYR A 27 4.96 -5.58 -11.11
C TYR A 27 3.46 -5.86 -11.28
N PRO A 28 3.02 -6.88 -12.06
CA PRO A 28 1.61 -7.15 -12.23
C PRO A 28 0.90 -7.47 -10.92
N ALA A 29 1.58 -8.12 -9.97
CA ALA A 29 1.02 -8.44 -8.67
C ALA A 29 0.81 -7.18 -7.81
N TRP A 30 1.78 -6.26 -7.83
CA TRP A 30 1.69 -4.98 -7.12
C TRP A 30 0.63 -4.04 -7.72
N GLU A 31 0.56 -3.97 -9.05
CA GLU A 31 -0.46 -3.20 -9.77
C GLU A 31 -1.88 -3.72 -9.49
N ASP A 32 -2.06 -5.05 -9.50
CA ASP A 32 -3.33 -5.69 -9.15
C ASP A 32 -3.71 -5.44 -7.69
N PHE A 33 -2.73 -5.50 -6.77
CA PHE A 33 -2.96 -5.16 -5.36
C PHE A 33 -3.43 -3.72 -5.18
N VAL A 34 -2.76 -2.74 -5.81
CA VAL A 34 -3.16 -1.32 -5.78
C VAL A 34 -4.56 -1.15 -6.36
N THR A 35 -4.84 -1.77 -7.52
CA THR A 35 -6.15 -1.71 -8.18
C THR A 35 -7.27 -2.26 -7.29
N LYS A 36 -7.05 -3.43 -6.67
CA LYS A 36 -8.01 -4.05 -5.75
C LYS A 36 -8.17 -3.23 -4.47
N GLY A 37 -7.07 -2.66 -3.95
CA GLY A 37 -7.09 -1.73 -2.82
C GLY A 37 -7.95 -0.50 -3.10
N ALA A 38 -7.76 0.14 -4.25
CA ALA A 38 -8.55 1.30 -4.68
C ALA A 38 -10.04 0.95 -4.82
N LYS A 39 -10.37 -0.21 -5.39
CA LYS A 39 -11.75 -0.71 -5.45
C LYS A 39 -12.37 -0.91 -4.07
N LEU A 40 -11.65 -1.57 -3.16
CA LEU A 40 -12.09 -1.77 -1.78
C LEU A 40 -12.37 -0.41 -1.11
N GLN A 41 -11.44 0.53 -1.20
CA GLN A 41 -11.57 1.86 -0.63
C GLN A 41 -12.81 2.59 -1.16
N SER A 42 -13.07 2.52 -2.47
CA SER A 42 -14.25 3.11 -3.10
C SER A 42 -15.56 2.51 -2.55
N GLN A 43 -15.61 1.18 -2.40
CA GLN A 43 -16.77 0.51 -1.81
C GLN A 43 -16.97 0.91 -0.34
N LEU A 44 -15.90 1.03 0.45
CA LEU A 44 -15.97 1.51 1.83
C LEU A 44 -16.52 2.94 1.92
N ARG A 45 -16.14 3.85 1.00
CA ARG A 45 -16.72 5.20 0.94
C ARG A 45 -18.23 5.14 0.70
N THR A 46 -18.68 4.30 -0.24
CA THR A 46 -20.11 4.09 -0.47
C THR A 46 -20.81 3.53 0.77
N THR A 47 -20.24 2.52 1.42
CA THR A 47 -20.76 1.93 2.67
C THR A 47 -20.89 2.97 3.77
N ILE A 48 -19.91 3.86 3.94
CA ILE A 48 -19.96 4.97 4.90
C ILE A 48 -21.16 5.87 4.62
N ILE A 49 -21.36 6.28 3.36
CA ILE A 49 -22.46 7.17 2.97
C ILE A 49 -23.82 6.53 3.30
N VAL A 50 -24.03 5.28 2.89
CA VAL A 50 -25.31 4.60 3.16
C VAL A 50 -25.52 4.28 4.64
N THR A 51 -24.43 4.04 5.39
CA THR A 51 -24.48 3.87 6.85
C THR A 51 -24.92 5.17 7.52
N GLY A 52 -24.37 6.32 7.10
CA GLY A 52 -24.79 7.62 7.60
C GLY A 52 -26.29 7.87 7.40
N SER A 53 -26.79 7.65 6.19
CA SER A 53 -28.22 7.77 5.87
C SER A 53 -29.10 6.82 6.71
N PHE A 54 -28.65 5.59 6.93
CA PHE A 54 -29.33 4.65 7.82
C PHE A 54 -29.37 5.15 9.27
N LEU A 55 -28.25 5.67 9.79
CA LEU A 55 -28.18 6.19 11.16
C LEU A 55 -29.00 7.47 11.36
N ASP A 56 -29.18 8.28 10.32
CA ASP A 56 -30.09 9.42 10.35
C ASP A 56 -31.55 8.98 10.46
N ALA A 57 -31.95 7.94 9.72
CA ALA A 57 -33.27 7.33 9.88
C ALA A 57 -33.42 6.66 11.25
N PHE A 58 -32.37 5.99 11.74
CA PHE A 58 -32.33 5.39 13.06
C PHE A 58 -32.59 6.43 14.15
N GLN A 59 -31.92 7.59 14.08
CA GLN A 59 -32.08 8.64 15.07
C GLN A 59 -33.52 9.18 15.10
N LYS A 60 -34.18 9.32 13.94
CA LYS A 60 -35.60 9.72 13.90
C LYS A 60 -36.50 8.74 14.65
N VAL A 61 -36.23 7.43 14.56
CA VAL A 61 -36.96 6.41 15.33
C VAL A 61 -36.69 6.55 16.83
N ALA A 62 -35.43 6.79 17.22
CA ALA A 62 -35.08 7.06 18.61
C ALA A 62 -35.80 8.29 19.18
N ASP A 63 -35.92 9.35 18.37
CA ASP A 63 -36.57 10.61 18.74
C ASP A 63 -38.10 10.43 18.92
N ILE A 64 -38.76 9.61 18.09
CA ILE A 64 -40.17 9.25 18.29
C ILE A 64 -40.35 8.44 19.59
N ALA A 65 -39.42 7.54 19.88
CA ALA A 65 -39.43 6.72 21.09
C ALA A 65 -39.08 7.50 22.37
N THR A 66 -38.76 8.79 22.30
CA THR A 66 -38.50 9.61 23.50
C THR A 66 -39.73 9.73 24.40
N GLY A 67 -40.93 9.53 23.86
CA GLY A 67 -42.18 9.41 24.65
C GLY A 67 -42.18 8.22 25.61
N THR A 68 -41.40 7.17 25.32
CA THR A 68 -41.08 6.06 26.22
C THR A 68 -39.65 6.23 26.73
N ARG A 69 -39.48 7.22 27.62
CA ARG A 69 -38.22 7.85 28.06
C ARG A 69 -36.96 6.95 28.11
N GLU A 70 -37.07 5.73 28.63
CA GLU A 70 -35.95 4.78 28.73
C GLU A 70 -35.56 4.15 27.39
N ILE A 71 -36.54 3.81 26.55
CA ILE A 71 -36.36 3.18 25.24
C ILE A 71 -35.72 4.18 24.27
N GLY A 72 -36.27 5.39 24.16
CA GLY A 72 -35.69 6.45 23.33
C GLY A 72 -34.25 6.75 23.72
N SER A 73 -33.95 6.83 25.02
CA SER A 73 -32.60 7.03 25.52
C SER A 73 -31.64 5.88 25.16
N ALA A 74 -32.10 4.63 25.24
CA ALA A 74 -31.31 3.47 24.85
C ALA A 74 -31.03 3.44 23.34
N LEU A 75 -32.03 3.75 22.51
CA LEU A 75 -31.90 3.83 21.05
C LEU A 75 -30.92 4.95 20.64
N THR A 76 -31.01 6.14 21.25
CA THR A 76 -30.04 7.22 21.00
C THR A 76 -28.62 6.81 21.37
N ARG A 77 -28.41 6.14 22.52
CA ARG A 77 -27.07 5.60 22.87
C ARG A 77 -26.57 4.60 21.84
N MET A 78 -27.45 3.74 21.32
CA MET A 78 -27.09 2.78 20.28
C MET A 78 -26.70 3.51 18.97
N CYS A 79 -27.51 4.47 18.52
CA CYS A 79 -27.21 5.31 17.35
C CYS A 79 -25.83 5.97 17.46
N MET A 80 -25.53 6.58 18.60
CA MET A 80 -24.25 7.23 18.85
C MET A 80 -23.07 6.25 18.85
N ARG A 81 -23.25 5.02 19.36
CA ARG A 81 -22.23 3.97 19.26
C ARG A 81 -21.94 3.58 17.81
N HIS A 82 -22.99 3.43 16.99
CA HIS A 82 -22.82 3.14 15.56
C HIS A 82 -22.15 4.31 14.82
N ARG A 83 -22.48 5.58 15.14
CA ARG A 83 -21.77 6.75 14.59
C ARG A 83 -20.28 6.76 14.94
N SER A 84 -19.91 6.31 16.14
CA SER A 84 -18.49 6.15 16.52
C SER A 84 -17.79 5.11 15.64
N ILE A 85 -18.44 3.98 15.34
CA ILE A 85 -17.91 2.94 14.43
C ILE A 85 -17.78 3.49 13.00
N GLU A 86 -18.79 4.19 12.50
CA GLU A 86 -18.76 4.85 11.19
C GLU A 86 -17.56 5.82 11.08
N ASN A 87 -17.30 6.61 12.12
CA ASN A 87 -16.15 7.52 12.14
C ASN A 87 -14.80 6.80 12.12
N LYS A 88 -14.67 5.67 12.83
CA LYS A 88 -13.47 4.81 12.73
C LYS A 88 -13.31 4.24 11.31
N LEU A 89 -14.41 3.84 10.68
CA LEU A 89 -14.40 3.36 9.30
C LEU A 89 -13.99 4.46 8.33
N LYS A 90 -14.43 5.71 8.52
CA LYS A 90 -13.96 6.88 7.76
C LYS A 90 -12.45 7.04 7.87
N GLN A 91 -11.92 7.05 9.10
CA GLN A 91 -10.48 7.19 9.34
C GLN A 91 -9.67 6.07 8.67
N PHE A 92 -10.12 4.82 8.81
CA PHE A 92 -9.50 3.67 8.14
C PHE A 92 -9.53 3.83 6.61
N THR A 93 -10.67 4.21 6.05
CA THR A 93 -10.86 4.36 4.59
C THR A 93 -9.99 5.48 4.00
N THR A 94 -9.79 6.57 4.74
CA THR A 94 -8.84 7.63 4.38
C THR A 94 -7.40 7.14 4.48
N ALA A 95 -7.01 6.53 5.61
CA ALA A 95 -5.66 6.00 5.80
C ALA A 95 -5.29 4.93 4.76
N LEU A 96 -6.24 4.08 4.36
CA LEU A 96 -6.05 3.08 3.31
C LEU A 96 -5.66 3.74 1.98
N MET A 97 -6.28 4.87 1.63
CA MET A 97 -5.96 5.61 0.41
C MET A 97 -4.62 6.34 0.54
N ASP A 98 -4.47 7.15 1.59
CA ASP A 98 -3.40 8.13 1.69
C ASP A 98 -2.07 7.53 2.14
N ASN A 99 -2.11 6.48 2.96
CA ASN A 99 -0.92 5.89 3.56
C ASN A 99 -0.50 4.56 2.91
N LEU A 100 -1.36 3.96 2.08
CA LEU A 100 -1.06 2.69 1.42
C LEU A 100 -1.22 2.75 -0.10
N ILE A 101 -2.42 3.02 -0.62
CA ILE A 101 -2.71 2.92 -2.06
C ILE A 101 -1.92 3.95 -2.86
N ASN A 102 -2.08 5.24 -2.56
CA ASN A 102 -1.42 6.32 -3.30
C ASN A 102 0.12 6.23 -3.21
N PRO A 103 0.73 6.03 -2.01
CA PRO A 103 2.18 5.88 -1.92
C PRO A 103 2.69 4.67 -2.70
N LEU A 104 1.97 3.56 -2.68
CA LEU A 104 2.39 2.34 -3.37
C LEU A 104 2.29 2.48 -4.90
N GLU A 105 1.24 3.14 -5.40
CA GLU A 105 1.09 3.45 -6.84
C GLU A 105 2.29 4.26 -7.37
N VAL A 106 2.67 5.33 -6.66
CA VAL A 106 3.85 6.15 -7.01
C VAL A 106 5.13 5.32 -6.94
N LYS A 107 5.28 4.50 -5.91
CA LYS A 107 6.48 3.66 -5.72
C LYS A 107 6.66 2.63 -6.82
N ILE A 108 5.59 2.01 -7.31
CA ILE A 108 5.66 1.06 -8.43
C ILE A 108 6.23 1.74 -9.68
N GLU A 109 5.76 2.96 -9.99
CA GLU A 109 6.28 3.74 -11.13
C GLU A 109 7.73 4.16 -10.95
N GLU A 110 8.14 4.53 -9.73
CA GLU A 110 9.55 4.77 -9.40
C GLU A 110 10.41 3.52 -9.61
N TRP A 111 9.96 2.34 -9.14
CA TRP A 111 10.71 1.10 -9.30
C TRP A 111 10.90 0.74 -10.77
N LYS A 112 9.87 0.90 -11.61
CA LYS A 112 10.00 0.69 -13.06
C LYS A 112 11.07 1.59 -13.68
N LYS A 113 11.13 2.86 -13.28
CA LYS A 113 12.14 3.82 -13.77
C LYS A 113 13.56 3.45 -13.32
N VAL A 114 13.72 3.14 -12.03
CA VAL A 114 15.01 2.70 -11.47
C VAL A 114 15.48 1.41 -12.16
N ALA A 115 14.58 0.44 -12.36
CA ALA A 115 14.89 -0.80 -13.07
C ALA A 115 15.43 -0.54 -14.48
N ALA A 116 14.72 0.30 -15.25
CA ALA A 116 15.11 0.63 -16.62
C ALA A 116 16.44 1.40 -16.69
N GLN A 117 16.77 2.17 -15.65
CA GLN A 117 18.06 2.83 -15.53
C GLN A 117 19.17 1.82 -15.25
N LEU A 118 18.96 0.91 -14.29
CA LEU A 118 19.90 -0.15 -13.95
C LEU A 118 20.20 -1.08 -15.14
N ASP A 119 19.19 -1.45 -15.93
CA ASP A 119 19.40 -2.22 -17.17
C ASP A 119 20.32 -1.49 -18.15
N LYS A 120 20.12 -0.17 -18.33
CA LYS A 120 20.93 0.65 -19.26
C LYS A 120 22.37 0.79 -18.78
N ASP A 121 22.57 0.99 -17.48
CA ASP A 121 23.90 1.17 -16.90
C ASP A 121 24.70 -0.13 -16.94
N HIS A 122 24.05 -1.27 -16.66
CA HIS A 122 24.64 -2.60 -16.84
C HIS A 122 24.99 -2.88 -18.31
N ALA A 123 24.13 -2.52 -19.27
CA ALA A 123 24.39 -2.72 -20.71
C ALA A 123 25.53 -1.84 -21.27
N LYS A 124 25.88 -0.73 -20.61
CA LYS A 124 26.96 0.17 -21.02
C LYS A 124 28.35 -0.25 -20.51
N GLY A 125 28.43 -1.29 -19.68
CA GLY A 125 29.71 -1.77 -19.14
C GLY A 125 30.36 -0.79 -18.16
N ALA A 126 29.57 -0.03 -17.38
CA ALA A 126 30.13 0.69 -16.24
C ALA A 126 30.71 -0.35 -15.28
N ASP A 127 32.04 -0.41 -15.20
CA ASP A 127 32.79 -1.37 -14.40
C ASP A 127 32.19 -1.54 -13.00
N SER A 128 32.28 -2.78 -12.52
CA SER A 128 31.89 -3.30 -11.21
C SER A 128 32.35 -2.47 -9.99
N ASP A 129 33.17 -1.44 -10.19
CA ASP A 129 33.74 -0.56 -9.17
C ASP A 129 32.84 0.64 -8.79
N HIS A 130 31.74 0.87 -9.51
CA HIS A 130 30.80 1.99 -9.25
C HIS A 130 29.32 1.62 -9.22
N VAL A 131 28.97 0.33 -9.20
CA VAL A 131 27.60 -0.08 -8.90
C VAL A 131 27.40 0.09 -7.39
N ASP A 132 26.92 1.27 -6.99
CA ASP A 132 26.55 1.56 -5.62
C ASP A 132 25.61 0.44 -5.12
N TYR A 133 26.07 -0.38 -4.17
CA TYR A 133 25.33 -1.54 -3.65
C TYR A 133 23.98 -1.13 -3.05
N MET A 134 23.74 0.17 -2.82
CA MET A 134 22.45 0.76 -2.49
C MET A 134 21.40 0.70 -3.63
N GLN A 135 21.81 0.41 -4.86
CA GLN A 135 20.92 0.23 -6.03
C GLN A 135 20.66 -1.24 -6.40
N SER A 136 21.19 -2.20 -5.62
CA SER A 136 20.83 -3.61 -5.76
C SER A 136 19.30 -3.76 -5.75
N PRO A 137 18.67 -4.61 -6.58
CA PRO A 137 17.22 -4.78 -6.51
C PRO A 137 16.77 -5.40 -5.17
N SER A 138 17.69 -5.98 -4.38
CA SER A 138 17.45 -6.29 -2.96
C SER A 138 17.20 -5.04 -2.12
N ALA A 139 17.83 -3.90 -2.42
CA ALA A 139 17.55 -2.60 -1.81
C ALA A 139 16.18 -2.04 -2.23
N ILE A 140 15.69 -2.39 -3.43
CA ILE A 140 14.31 -2.11 -3.84
C ILE A 140 13.35 -2.96 -3.01
N TYR A 141 13.57 -4.26 -2.85
CA TYR A 141 12.79 -5.09 -1.94
C TYR A 141 12.85 -4.59 -0.48
N LEU A 142 14.02 -4.17 -0.01
CA LEU A 142 14.18 -3.58 1.32
C LEU A 142 13.41 -2.27 1.44
N SER A 143 13.41 -1.44 0.39
CA SER A 143 12.64 -0.20 0.28
C SER A 143 11.13 -0.48 0.26
N ILE A 144 10.67 -1.51 -0.46
CA ILE A 144 9.29 -2.01 -0.44
C ILE A 144 8.89 -2.35 1.00
N THR A 145 9.65 -3.23 1.65
CA THR A 145 9.36 -3.65 3.02
C THR A 145 9.43 -2.48 3.99
N ASN A 146 10.42 -1.60 3.86
CA ASN A 146 10.58 -0.47 4.76
C ASN A 146 9.51 0.60 4.55
N SER A 147 9.07 0.87 3.31
CA SER A 147 7.99 1.83 3.03
C SER A 147 6.63 1.30 3.47
N LEU A 148 6.36 0.01 3.28
CA LEU A 148 5.09 -0.60 3.68
C LEU A 148 5.00 -0.86 5.18
N LEU A 149 6.11 -1.23 5.82
CA LEU A 149 6.12 -1.63 7.22
C LEU A 149 6.57 -0.54 8.19
N LYS A 150 7.25 0.54 7.75
CA LYS A 150 7.61 1.67 8.63
C LYS A 150 6.42 2.22 9.44
N PRO A 151 5.21 2.38 8.86
CA PRO A 151 4.05 2.85 9.62
C PRO A 151 3.63 1.88 10.73
N TYR A 152 3.99 0.60 10.65
CA TYR A 152 3.63 -0.46 11.60
C TYR A 152 4.73 -0.75 12.64
N TYR A 153 5.97 -0.29 12.41
CA TYR A 153 7.11 -0.45 13.33
C TYR A 153 7.30 0.71 14.32
N LYS A 154 6.49 1.77 14.23
CA LYS A 154 6.42 2.80 15.27
C LYS A 154 5.34 2.40 16.30
N ASN A 155 5.68 1.45 17.17
CA ASN A 155 5.03 1.27 18.48
C ASN A 155 6.14 1.11 19.53
#